data_AF-A0A914LKC0-F1
#
_entry.id   AF-A0A914LKC0-F1
#
_cell.length_a   1.000
_cell.length_b   1.000
_cell.length_c   1.000
_cell.angle_alpha   90.00
_cell.angle_beta   90.00
_cell.angle_gamma   90.00
#
_symmetry.space_group_name_H-M   'P 1'
#
loop_
_entity.id
_entity.type
_entity.pdbx_description
1 polymer ?
#
loop_
_entity_poly.entity_id
_entity_poly.type
_entity_poly.pdbx_seq_one_letter_code
_entity_poly.pdbx_strand_id
1 'polypeptide(L)'
;MAMNIPQIDRNAVIFELIPPSLKDENSSIAAAEDDKFFEITAQDVANMQKLLTEKSNNEQALIPRKYLEEKNKKQRENAWKNCVIRFKLFGKYIIQALFLSIEPGFFK
;
A
#
# COMPACT_ATOMS: atom_id res chain seq x y z
N MET A 1 -19.75 6.65 -21.64
CA MET A 1 -20.12 5.23 -21.42
C MET A 1 -20.36 5.07 -19.93
N ALA A 2 -21.57 4.71 -19.51
CA ALA A 2 -21.85 4.41 -18.11
C ALA A 2 -21.07 3.14 -17.73
N MET A 3 -20.14 3.24 -16.78
CA MET A 3 -19.45 2.06 -16.26
C MET A 3 -20.44 1.30 -15.39
N ASN A 4 -20.73 0.05 -15.75
CA ASN A 4 -21.52 -0.85 -14.92
C ASN A 4 -20.61 -1.36 -13.79
N ILE A 5 -20.64 -0.68 -12.65
CA ILE A 5 -19.79 -0.99 -11.50
C ILE A 5 -20.52 -2.05 -10.68
N PRO A 6 -19.89 -3.20 -10.39
CA PRO A 6 -20.53 -4.24 -9.58
C PRO A 6 -20.82 -3.70 -8.18
N GLN A 7 -22.00 -4.01 -7.66
CA GLN A 7 -22.36 -3.62 -6.29
C GLN A 7 -21.58 -4.48 -5.30
N ILE A 8 -20.87 -3.83 -4.37
CA ILE A 8 -20.15 -4.49 -3.27
C ILE A 8 -20.72 -4.07 -1.93
N ASP A 9 -20.61 -4.94 -0.93
CA ASP A 9 -20.84 -4.55 0.46
C ASP A 9 -19.67 -3.68 0.95
N ARG A 10 -20.02 -2.57 1.59
CA ARG A 10 -19.05 -1.60 2.13
C ARG A 10 -18.38 -2.12 3.39
N ASN A 11 -19.00 -3.06 4.11
CA ASN A 11 -18.51 -3.55 5.40
C ASN A 11 -18.04 -2.39 6.29
N ALA A 12 -18.88 -1.36 6.42
CA ALA A 12 -18.50 -0.13 7.07
C ALA A 12 -18.35 -0.33 8.58
N VAL A 13 -17.22 0.11 9.14
CA VAL A 13 -16.89 0.00 10.57
C VAL A 13 -16.47 1.36 11.10
N ILE A 14 -16.90 1.67 12.32
CA ILE A 14 -16.49 2.86 13.06
C ILE A 14 -15.62 2.41 14.24
N PHE A 15 -14.45 3.01 14.38
CA PHE A 15 -13.59 2.77 15.53
C PHE A 15 -12.92 4.05 16.01
N GLU A 16 -12.49 4.04 17.27
CA GLU A 16 -11.74 5.13 17.87
C GLU A 16 -10.25 4.93 17.65
N LEU A 17 -9.57 6.00 17.26
CA LEU A 17 -8.12 6.09 17.30
C LEU A 17 -7.72 6.22 18.79
N ILE A 18 -7.34 5.09 19.36
CA ILE A 18 -6.81 5.04 20.73
C ILE A 18 -5.47 5.78 20.74
N PRO A 19 -5.32 6.87 21.53
CA PRO A 19 -4.06 7.57 21.63
C PRO A 19 -2.99 6.62 22.20
N PRO A 20 -1.70 6.80 21.83
CA PRO A 20 -0.62 5.92 22.29
C PRO A 20 -0.58 5.73 23.81
N SER A 21 -0.98 6.74 24.58
CA SER A 21 -1.03 6.72 26.05
C SER A 21 -2.12 5.84 26.66
N LEU A 22 -3.09 5.37 25.87
CA LEU A 22 -4.19 4.50 26.30
C LEU A 22 -4.13 3.13 25.61
N LYS A 23 -3.07 2.86 24.83
CA LYS A 23 -2.84 1.51 24.33
C LYS A 23 -2.51 0.64 25.54
N ASP A 24 -3.20 -0.48 25.68
CA ASP A 24 -2.98 -1.44 26.77
C ASP A 24 -1.48 -1.63 27.00
N GLU A 25 -1.05 -1.68 28.27
CA GLU A 25 0.35 -2.02 28.60
C GLU A 25 0.73 -3.45 28.13
N ASN A 26 -0.28 -4.23 27.68
CA ASN A 26 -0.13 -5.53 27.01
C ASN A 26 -0.08 -5.44 25.48
N SER A 27 -0.26 -4.26 24.88
CA SER A 27 0.05 -4.04 23.47
C SER A 27 1.57 -4.01 23.37
N SER A 28 2.14 -5.18 23.09
CA SER A 28 3.55 -5.42 22.79
C SER A 28 4.22 -4.14 22.28
N ILE A 29 4.93 -3.46 23.18
CA ILE A 29 6.03 -2.57 22.80
C ILE A 29 6.80 -3.41 21.80
N ALA A 30 6.94 -2.94 20.56
CA ALA A 30 7.70 -3.65 19.53
C ALA A 30 8.96 -4.16 20.22
N ALA A 31 9.11 -5.49 20.31
CA ALA A 31 10.20 -6.09 21.06
C ALA A 31 11.46 -5.37 20.60
N ALA A 32 12.27 -4.88 21.56
CA ALA A 32 13.49 -4.16 21.23
C ALA A 32 14.23 -4.98 20.16
N GLU A 33 14.33 -4.43 18.97
CA GLU A 33 14.94 -5.14 17.83
C GLU A 33 16.39 -5.41 18.22
N ASP A 34 16.84 -6.66 18.07
CA ASP A 34 18.23 -7.05 18.31
C ASP A 34 19.13 -6.23 17.36
N ASP A 35 20.32 -5.82 17.81
CA ASP A 35 21.26 -5.01 17.01
C ASP A 35 21.59 -5.70 15.67
N LYS A 36 21.54 -7.04 15.64
CA LYS A 36 21.69 -7.86 14.42
C LYS A 36 20.68 -7.55 13.32
N PHE A 37 19.50 -7.03 13.65
CA PHE A 37 18.52 -6.58 12.67
C PHE A 37 19.05 -5.42 11.81
N PHE A 38 19.91 -4.58 12.40
CA PHE A 38 20.51 -3.43 11.74
C PHE A 38 21.86 -3.74 11.08
N GLU A 39 22.41 -4.94 11.31
CA GLU A 39 23.65 -5.38 10.70
C GLU A 39 23.41 -5.83 9.25
N ILE A 40 24.28 -5.36 8.35
CA ILE A 40 24.24 -5.73 6.93
C ILE A 40 24.81 -7.14 6.78
N THR A 41 24.06 -8.03 6.15
CA THR A 41 24.52 -9.40 5.87
C THR A 41 25.29 -9.46 4.54
N ALA A 42 26.07 -10.52 4.34
CA ALA A 42 26.71 -10.79 3.05
C ALA A 42 25.69 -10.91 1.90
N GLN A 43 24.47 -11.37 2.19
CA GLN A 43 23.39 -11.45 1.22
C GLN A 43 22.91 -10.05 0.79
N ASP A 44 22.80 -9.12 1.73
CA ASP A 44 22.41 -7.73 1.43
C ASP A 44 23.46 -7.06 0.54
N VAL A 45 24.74 -7.27 0.82
CA VAL A 45 25.84 -6.77 -0.02
C VAL A 45 25.76 -7.36 -1.43
N ALA A 46 25.54 -8.67 -1.57
CA ALA A 46 25.40 -9.31 -2.87
C ALA A 46 24.18 -8.77 -3.64
N ASN A 47 23.04 -8.55 -2.97
CA ASN A 47 21.84 -7.97 -3.56
C ASN A 47 22.08 -6.52 -4.02
N MET A 48 22.76 -5.71 -3.21
CA MET A 48 23.13 -4.34 -3.55
C MET A 48 24.08 -4.30 -4.75
N GLN A 49 25.11 -5.14 -4.77
CA GLN A 49 26.05 -5.22 -5.89
C GLN A 49 25.35 -5.66 -7.18
N LYS A 50 24.45 -6.65 -7.10
CA LYS A 50 23.65 -7.08 -8.25
C LYS A 50 22.79 -5.93 -8.80
N LEU A 51 22.08 -5.21 -7.93
CA LEU A 51 21.27 -4.06 -8.32
C LEU A 51 22.10 -2.97 -9.00
N LEU A 52 23.30 -2.67 -8.49
CA LEU A 52 24.21 -1.69 -9.08
C LEU A 52 24.73 -2.16 -10.44
N THR A 53 25.08 -3.44 -10.57
CA THR A 53 25.55 -4.03 -11.82
C THR A 53 24.45 -3.99 -12.89
N GLU A 54 23.21 -4.35 -12.53
CA GLU A 54 22.06 -4.26 -13.42
C GLU A 54 21.77 -2.82 -13.87
N LYS A 55 21.89 -1.84 -12.97
CA LYS A 55 21.77 -0.41 -13.32
C LYS A 55 22.91 0.10 -14.20
N SER A 56 24.11 -0.46 -14.06
CA SER A 56 25.28 -0.09 -14.86
C SER A 56 25.21 -0.67 -16.27
N ASN A 57 24.63 -1.87 -16.43
CA ASN A 57 24.43 -2.53 -17.72
C ASN A 57 23.22 -1.92 -18.43
N ASN A 58 23.39 -0.67 -18.90
CA ASN A 58 22.36 0.23 -19.43
C ASN A 58 21.88 -0.12 -20.87
N GLU A 59 21.64 -1.38 -21.18
CA GLU A 59 20.87 -1.75 -22.38
C GLU A 59 19.38 -1.67 -22.08
N GLN A 60 18.88 -0.44 -21.84
CA GLN A 60 17.46 -0.21 -21.68
C GLN A 60 16.79 -0.17 -23.06
N ALA A 61 15.96 -1.18 -23.34
CA ALA A 61 15.08 -1.14 -24.49
C ALA A 61 14.16 0.10 -24.41
N LEU A 62 14.01 0.82 -25.52
CA LEU A 62 13.04 1.91 -25.61
C LEU A 62 11.63 1.33 -25.57
N ILE A 63 10.94 1.49 -24.44
CA ILE A 63 9.56 1.02 -24.28
C ILE A 63 8.61 2.21 -24.48
N PRO A 64 7.58 2.09 -25.36
CA PRO A 64 6.59 3.13 -25.51
C PRO A 64 5.88 3.44 -24.18
N ARG A 65 5.80 4.72 -23.84
CA ARG A 65 5.17 5.19 -22.59
C ARG A 65 3.75 4.65 -22.41
N LYS A 66 2.96 4.64 -23.48
CA LYS A 66 1.59 4.12 -23.48
C LYS A 66 1.52 2.65 -23.07
N TYR A 67 2.47 1.83 -23.53
CA TYR A 67 2.53 0.42 -23.16
C TYR A 67 2.84 0.25 -21.66
N LEU A 68 3.77 1.03 -21.12
CA LEU A 68 4.07 1.01 -19.69
C LEU A 68 2.86 1.45 -18.86
N GLU A 69 2.18 2.52 -19.25
CA GLU A 69 0.99 3.02 -18.54
C GLU A 69 -0.13 1.98 -18.52
N GLU A 70 -0.44 1.35 -19.66
CA GLU A 70 -1.46 0.31 -19.75
C GLU A 70 -1.07 -0.96 -18.99
N LYS A 71 0.18 -1.41 -19.11
CA LYS A 71 0.69 -2.59 -18.39
C LYS A 71 0.65 -2.37 -16.88
N ASN A 72 1.15 -1.22 -16.41
CA ASN A 72 1.16 -0.87 -14.99
C ASN A 72 -0.25 -0.65 -14.46
N LYS A 73 -1.15 -0.07 -15.26
CA LYS A 73 -2.57 0.05 -14.90
C LYS A 73 -3.22 -1.33 -14.71
N LYS A 74 -3.08 -2.23 -15.69
CA LYS A 74 -3.60 -3.61 -15.60
C LYS A 74 -3.02 -4.38 -14.42
N GLN A 75 -1.71 -4.27 -14.19
CA GLN A 75 -1.07 -4.90 -13.03
C GLN A 75 -1.65 -4.40 -11.70
N ARG A 76 -1.84 -3.08 -11.56
CA ARG A 76 -2.44 -2.49 -10.35
C ARG A 76 -3.90 -2.92 -10.18
N GLU A 77 -4.71 -2.89 -11.22
CA GLU A 77 -6.11 -3.32 -11.19
C GLU A 77 -6.26 -4.81 -10.85
N ASN A 78 -5.35 -5.66 -11.34
CA ASN A 78 -5.33 -7.09 -11.02
C ASN A 78 -4.89 -7.37 -9.58
N ALA A 79 -3.86 -6.64 -9.09
CA ALA A 79 -3.31 -6.84 -7.76
C ALA A 79 -4.24 -6.29 -6.66
N TRP A 80 -4.90 -5.16 -6.90
CA TRP A 80 -5.75 -4.49 -5.93
C TRP A 80 -7.14 -4.25 -6.50
N LYS A 81 -8.02 -5.25 -6.36
CA LYS A 81 -9.44 -5.15 -6.79
C LYS A 81 -10.27 -4.24 -5.90
N ASN A 82 -10.00 -4.31 -4.60
CA ASN A 82 -10.70 -3.55 -3.57
C ASN A 82 -9.73 -2.61 -2.86
N CYS A 83 -10.24 -1.46 -2.43
CA CYS A 83 -9.53 -0.46 -1.66
C CYS A 83 -10.29 -0.19 -0.36
N VAL A 84 -9.56 -0.02 0.74
CA VAL A 84 -10.13 0.38 2.03
C VAL A 84 -9.87 1.87 2.20
N ILE A 85 -10.94 2.66 2.31
CA ILE A 85 -10.83 4.10 2.55
C ILE A 85 -11.20 4.36 4.01
N ARG A 86 -10.39 5.18 4.68
CA ARG A 86 -10.59 5.61 6.07
C ARG A 86 -10.82 7.11 6.13
N PHE A 87 -11.99 7.51 6.60
CA PHE A 87 -12.34 8.90 6.86
C PHE A 87 -12.11 9.21 8.33
N LYS A 88 -11.22 10.17 8.60
CA LYS A 88 -11.05 10.72 9.94
C LYS A 88 -12.16 11.75 10.18
N LEU A 89 -13.02 11.48 11.15
CA LEU A 89 -14.05 12.43 11.59
C LEU A 89 -13.47 13.41 12.61
N PHE A 90 -14.29 14.37 13.03
CA PHE A 90 -13.96 15.25 14.16
C PHE A 90 -13.66 14.40 15.42
N GLY A 91 -12.55 14.72 16.09
CA GLY A 91 -12.09 14.00 17.28
C GLY A 91 -11.28 12.73 16.94
N LYS A 92 -11.64 11.61 17.58
CA LYS A 92 -10.91 10.33 17.54
C LYS A 92 -11.57 9.27 16.66
N TYR A 93 -12.73 9.53 16.06
CA TYR A 93 -13.46 8.51 15.30
C TYR A 93 -12.92 8.37 13.87
N ILE A 94 -12.81 7.13 13.41
CA ILE A 94 -12.47 6.76 12.04
C ILE A 94 -13.60 5.91 11.48
N ILE A 95 -14.14 6.31 10.33
CA ILE A 95 -15.01 5.46 9.51
C ILE A 95 -14.13 4.75 8.50
N GLN A 96 -14.16 3.42 8.48
CA GLN A 96 -13.53 2.60 7.45
C GLN A 96 -14.60 1.94 6.60
N ALA A 97 -14.43 1.95 5.28
CA ALA A 97 -15.29 1.22 4.36
C ALA A 97 -14.49 0.66 3.17
N LEU A 98 -15.04 -0.38 2.56
CA LEU A 98 -14.51 -1.06 1.38
C LEU A 98 -15.11 -0.44 0.10
N PHE A 99 -14.25 -0.22 -0.88
CA PHE A 99 -14.55 0.37 -2.18
C PHE A 99 -13.91 -0.48 -3.28
N LEU A 100 -14.44 -0.39 -4.50
CA LEU A 100 -13.75 -0.93 -5.67
C LEU A 100 -12.66 0.05 -6.10
N SER A 101 -11.52 -0.45 -6.56
CA SER A 101 -10.43 0.43 -7.03
C SER A 101 -10.78 1.27 -8.26
N ILE A 102 -11.82 0.86 -9.00
CA ILE A 102 -12.35 1.56 -10.17
C ILE A 102 -13.52 2.48 -9.85
N GLU A 103 -13.92 2.56 -8.58
CA GLU A 103 -15.09 3.32 -8.18
C GLU A 103 -14.85 4.83 -8.34
N PRO A 104 -15.81 5.59 -8.91
CA PRO A 104 -15.66 7.02 -9.07
C PRO A 104 -15.68 7.72 -7.71
N GLY A 105 -14.71 8.62 -7.50
CA GLY A 105 -14.77 9.55 -6.38
C GLY A 105 -15.83 10.63 -6.65
N PHE A 106 -16.98 10.55 -5.96
CA PHE A 106 -17.89 11.69 -5.88
C PHE A 106 -17.37 12.66 -4.81
N PHE A 107 -16.43 13.52 -5.20
CA PHE A 107 -16.11 14.72 -4.44
C PHE A 107 -17.00 15.85 -4.98
N LYS A 108 -17.97 16.30 -4.18
CA LYS A 108 -18.73 17.53 -4.43
C LYS A 108 -18.09 18.68 -3.67
#